data_AF-A0A6N7ID09-F1
#
_entry.id   AF-A0A6N7ID09-F1
#
_cell.length_a   1.000
_cell.length_b   1.000
_cell.length_c   1.000
_cell.angle_alpha   90.00
_cell.angle_beta   90.00
_cell.angle_gamma   90.00
#
_symmetry.space_group_name_H-M   'P 1'
#
loop_
_entity.id
_entity.type
_entity.pdbx_description
1 polymer ?
#
loop_
_entity_poly.entity_id
_entity_poly.type
_entity_poly.pdbx_seq_one_letter_code
_entity_poly.pdbx_strand_id
1 'polypeptide(L)' 'MDLKSYNYAHFDEHIAEGAERGAATAFRDSFRVGERAEDFALLRLNDGARVELSDYWRSKPLVMEFGSFT' A
#
# COMPACT_ATOMS: atom_id res chain seq x y z
N MET A 1 -8.83 -15.85 11.07
CA MET A 1 -7.58 -15.56 10.34
C MET A 1 -6.71 -14.79 11.31
N ASP A 2 -5.59 -15.34 11.74
CA ASP A 2 -4.70 -14.70 12.72
C ASP A 2 -3.94 -13.56 12.03
N LEU A 3 -4.36 -12.32 12.30
CA LEU A 3 -3.85 -11.10 11.68
C LEU A 3 -2.42 -10.76 12.09
N LYS A 4 -1.89 -11.38 13.16
CA LYS A 4 -0.55 -11.08 13.67
C LYS A 4 0.58 -11.56 12.77
N SER A 5 0.35 -12.59 11.96
CA SER A 5 1.38 -13.20 11.12
C SER A 5 1.50 -12.56 9.74
N TYR A 6 0.54 -11.75 9.29
CA TYR A 6 0.50 -11.34 7.88
C TYR A 6 1.46 -10.17 7.55
N ASN A 7 1.75 -9.28 8.50
CA ASN A 7 2.53 -8.06 8.20
C ASN A 7 3.92 -7.98 8.88
N TYR A 8 4.22 -8.84 9.85
CA TYR A 8 5.38 -8.63 10.74
C TYR A 8 6.26 -9.85 10.99
N ALA A 9 6.03 -10.98 10.30
CA ALA A 9 6.78 -12.22 10.55
C ALA A 9 8.32 -12.04 10.42
N HIS A 10 8.76 -11.07 9.61
CA HIS A 10 10.18 -10.78 9.34
C HIS A 10 10.55 -9.31 9.57
N PHE A 11 9.74 -8.55 10.32
CA PHE A 11 9.96 -7.10 10.48
C PHE A 11 11.34 -6.79 11.07
N ASP A 12 11.72 -7.49 12.14
CA ASP A 12 13.01 -7.28 12.80
C ASP A 12 14.20 -7.63 11.89
N GLU A 13 14.06 -8.68 11.07
CA GLU A 13 15.07 -9.09 10.08
C GLU A 13 15.20 -8.02 8.97
N HIS A 14 14.09 -7.53 8.42
CA HIS A 14 14.09 -6.49 7.40
C HIS A 14 14.68 -5.16 7.88
N ILE A 15 14.47 -4.81 9.15
CA ILE A 15 15.07 -3.62 9.77
C ILE A 15 16.57 -3.84 9.97
N ALA A 16 16.99 -5.00 10.49
CA ALA A 16 18.40 -5.32 10.72
C ALA A 16 19.23 -5.35 9.43
N GLU A 17 18.65 -5.83 8.33
CA GLU A 17 19.27 -5.88 7.00
C GLU A 17 19.25 -4.51 6.28
N GLY A 18 18.52 -3.53 6.81
CA GLY A 18 18.38 -2.20 6.20
C GLY A 18 17.57 -2.18 4.92
N ALA A 19 16.79 -3.24 4.65
CA ALA A 19 15.92 -3.38 3.48
C ALA A 19 14.86 -2.28 3.39
N GLU A 20 14.46 -1.72 4.54
CA GLU A 20 13.54 -0.58 4.65
C GLU A 20 14.02 0.64 3.85
N ARG A 21 15.33 0.93 3.83
CA ARG A 21 15.88 2.08 3.10
C ARG A 21 15.70 1.95 1.59
N GLY A 22 15.89 0.74 1.08
CA GLY A 22 15.67 0.42 -0.33
C GLY A 22 14.20 0.52 -0.70
N ALA A 23 13.32 -0.07 0.12
CA ALA A 23 11.88 -0.03 -0.07
C ALA A 23 11.31 1.40 -0.01
N ALA A 24 11.76 2.21 0.95
CA ALA A 24 11.35 3.61 1.09
C ALA A 24 11.81 4.47 -0.11
N THR A 25 13.02 4.22 -0.63
CA THR A 25 13.51 4.88 -1.84
C THR A 25 12.68 4.49 -3.05
N ALA A 26 12.44 3.19 -3.24
CA ALA A 26 11.61 2.68 -4.33
C ALA A 26 10.17 3.22 -4.28
N PHE A 27 9.57 3.32 -3.09
CA PHE A 27 8.24 3.91 -2.90
C PHE A 27 8.22 5.41 -3.20
N ARG A 28 9.27 6.15 -2.82
CA ARG A 28 9.38 7.57 -3.17
C ARG A 28 9.47 7.77 -4.69
N ASP A 29 10.15 6.86 -5.37
CA ASP A 29 10.41 6.95 -6.80
C ASP A 29 9.27 6.35 -7.66
N SER A 30 8.28 5.69 -7.05
CA SER A 30 7.24 4.95 -7.79
C SER A 30 6.15 5.81 -8.43
N PHE A 31 6.00 7.08 -8.02
CA PHE A 31 4.96 7.96 -8.57
C PHE A 31 5.51 9.37 -8.80
N ARG A 32 5.19 9.96 -9.96
CA ARG A 32 5.49 11.38 -10.23
C ARG A 32 4.23 12.18 -10.52
N VAL A 33 4.24 13.43 -10.08
CA VAL A 33 3.15 14.37 -10.37
C VAL A 33 3.01 14.57 -11.87
N GLY A 34 1.77 14.49 -12.38
CA GLY A 34 1.46 14.61 -13.80
C GLY A 34 1.42 13.28 -14.55
N GLU A 35 1.95 12.19 -13.96
CA GLU A 35 1.75 10.85 -14.49
C GLU A 35 0.35 10.33 -14.13
N ARG A 36 -0.17 9.45 -14.99
CA ARG A 36 -1.43 8.78 -14.72
C ARG A 36 -1.22 7.82 -13.55
N ALA A 37 -2.02 7.95 -12.50
CA ALA A 37 -2.04 6.98 -11.41
C ALA A 37 -2.40 5.58 -11.93
N GLU A 38 -1.63 4.58 -11.50
CA GLU A 38 -1.93 3.17 -11.79
C GLU A 38 -3.23 2.74 -11.10
N ASP A 39 -4.03 1.96 -11.82
CA ASP A 39 -5.30 1.42 -11.33
C ASP A 39 -5.04 0.09 -10.62
N PHE A 40 -4.95 0.14 -9.30
CA PHE A 40 -4.70 -1.03 -8.47
C PHE A 40 -6.00 -1.67 -8.00
N ALA A 41 -6.01 -2.99 -7.95
CA ALA A 41 -7.04 -3.71 -7.23
C ALA A 41 -6.69 -3.85 -5.75
N LEU A 42 -7.59 -3.40 -4.89
CA LEU A 42 -7.46 -3.44 -3.44
C LEU A 42 -8.46 -4.42 -2.83
N LEU A 43 -8.14 -4.91 -1.63
CA LEU A 43 -9.09 -5.62 -0.77
C LEU A 43 -9.66 -4.65 0.25
N ARG A 44 -10.98 -4.53 0.30
CA ARG A 44 -11.66 -3.70 1.29
C ARG A 44 -11.75 -4.45 2.62
N LEU A 45 -11.29 -3.82 3.69
CA LEU A 45 -11.09 -4.48 4.98
C LEU A 45 -12.39 -4.92 5.69
N ASN A 46 -13.50 -4.23 5.47
CA ASN A 46 -14.77 -4.49 6.17
C ASN A 46 -15.50 -5.75 5.66
N ASP A 47 -15.40 -6.04 4.36
CA ASP A 47 -16.18 -7.08 3.67
C ASP A 47 -15.32 -8.04 2.83
N GLY A 48 -14.02 -7.76 2.70
CA GLY A 48 -13.10 -8.55 1.87
C GLY A 48 -13.32 -8.39 0.37
N ALA A 49 -14.17 -7.44 -0.06
CA ALA A 49 -14.46 -7.24 -1.48
C ALA A 49 -13.22 -6.73 -2.20
N ARG A 50 -13.00 -7.24 -3.41
CA ARG A 50 -12.03 -6.68 -4.35
C ARG A 50 -12.63 -5.42 -4.99
N VAL A 51 -11.87 -4.33 -5.00
CA VAL A 51 -12.28 -3.04 -5.56
C VAL A 51 -11.16 -2.50 -6.44
N GLU A 52 -11.49 -1.85 -7.56
CA GLU A 52 -10.49 -1.16 -8.38
C GLU A 52 -10.36 0.29 -7.88
N LEU A 53 -9.15 0.83 -7.89
CA LEU A 53 -8.88 2.20 -7.41
C LEU A 53 -9.67 3.24 -8.24
N SER A 54 -9.85 2.94 -9.53
CA SER A 54 -10.58 3.79 -10.46
C SER A 54 -12.07 3.93 -10.15
N ASP A 55 -12.68 2.98 -9.46
CA ASP A 55 -14.06 3.11 -9.00
C ASP A 55 -14.24 4.32 -8.07
N TYR A 56 -13.19 4.71 -7.34
CA TYR A 56 -13.22 5.82 -6.40
C TYR A 56 -12.91 7.17 -7.05
N TRP A 57 -11.93 7.25 -7.96
CA TRP A 57 -11.54 8.53 -8.57
C TRP A 57 -12.36 8.91 -9.81
N ARG A 58 -13.13 7.99 -10.39
CA ARG A 58 -13.87 8.25 -11.64
C ARG A 58 -14.86 9.40 -11.51
N SER A 59 -15.38 9.63 -10.30
CA SER A 59 -16.39 10.66 -10.04
C SER A 59 -15.87 11.90 -9.31
N LYS A 60 -14.71 11.82 -8.65
CA LYS A 60 -14.17 12.89 -7.81
C LYS A 60 -12.67 12.69 -7.55
N PRO A 61 -11.92 13.74 -7.18
CA PRO A 61 -10.56 13.58 -6.69
C PRO A 61 -10.51 12.58 -5.53
N LEU A 62 -9.49 11.71 -5.56
CA LEU A 62 -9.21 10.71 -4.52
C LEU A 62 -7.92 11.10 -3.78
N VAL A 63 -7.97 11.12 -2.46
CA VAL A 63 -6.79 11.20 -1.59
C VAL A 63 -6.53 9.82 -1.01
N MET A 64 -5.28 9.36 -1.09
CA MET A 64 -4.85 8.07 -0.55
C MET A 64 -3.88 8.30 0.60
N GLU A 65 -4.09 7.58 1.69
CA GLU A 65 -3.16 7.48 2.81
C GLU A 65 -2.63 6.05 2.86
N PHE A 66 -1.30 5.92 2.89
CA PHE A 66 -0.62 4.64 3.04
C PHE A 66 -0.13 4.54 4.48
N GLY A 67 -0.51 3.47 5.17
CA GLY A 67 -0.12 3.21 6.54
C GLY A 67 -0.29 1.75 6.90
N SER A 68 0.20 1.37 8.07
CA SER A 68 0.00 0.04 8.66
C SER A 68 -0.72 0.17 9.99
N PHE A 69 -1.53 -0.84 10.30
CA PHE A 69 -2.02 -1.05 11.67
C PHE A 69 -0.92 -1.78 12.45
N THR A 70 -0.53 -1.21 13.59
CA THR A 70 0.34 -1.84 14.60
C THR A 70 -0.48 -2.57 15.66
#